data_AF-A0A810QEW1-F1
#
_entry.id   AF-A0A810QEW1-F1
#
_cell.length_a   1.000
_cell.length_b   1.000
_cell.length_c   1.000
_cell.angle_alpha   90.00
_cell.angle_beta   90.00
_cell.angle_gamma   90.00
#
_symmetry.space_group_name_H-M   'P 1'
#
loop_
_entity.id
_entity.type
_entity.pdbx_description
1 polymer ?
#
loop_
_entity_poly.entity_id
_entity_poly.type
_entity_poly.pdbx_seq_one_letter_code
_entity_poly.pdbx_strand_id
1 'polypeptide(L)'
;MAWQRAYLDNVKASTVYLYQTNIKLYIAPHLGSLKLEALTPLIVQRFYNDLLHPEKEDSRPLPPKTIKNIHGVFYKVLQQAVQLGI
;
A
#
# COMPACT_ATOMS: atom_id res chain seq x y z
N MET A 1 1.81 11.28 -7.44
CA MET A 1 0.49 11.35 -6.78
C MET A 1 0.49 12.50 -5.77
N ALA A 2 -0.59 13.28 -5.69
CA ALA A 2 -0.67 14.51 -4.89
C ALA A 2 -0.35 14.32 -3.39
N TRP A 3 -0.76 13.19 -2.80
CA TRP A 3 -0.49 12.85 -1.40
C TRP A 3 1.00 12.77 -1.07
N GLN A 4 1.80 12.11 -1.91
CA GLN A 4 3.23 11.91 -1.66
C GLN A 4 3.99 13.24 -1.60
N ARG A 5 3.59 14.22 -2.43
CA ARG A 5 4.22 15.55 -2.41
C ARG A 5 3.76 16.37 -1.20
N ALA A 6 2.52 16.19 -0.74
CA ALA A 6 1.97 16.95 0.36
C ALA A 6 2.45 16.48 1.75
N TYR A 7 2.73 15.17 1.91
CA TYR A 7 2.94 14.58 3.25
C TYR A 7 4.35 14.00 3.48
N LEU A 8 5.25 14.04 2.49
CA LEU A 8 6.58 13.42 2.61
C LEU A 8 7.77 14.39 2.57
N ASP A 9 7.56 15.71 2.55
CA ASP A 9 8.65 16.69 2.40
C ASP A 9 9.70 16.66 3.52
N ASN A 10 9.29 16.34 4.76
CA ASN A 10 10.20 16.22 5.91
C ASN A 10 10.61 14.77 6.22
N VAL A 11 10.40 13.85 5.28
CA VAL A 11 10.71 12.43 5.46
C VAL A 11 12.03 12.10 4.77
N LYS A 12 12.86 11.24 5.40
CA LYS A 12 14.13 10.79 4.81
C LYS A 12 13.91 10.24 3.40
N ALA A 13 14.78 10.61 2.45
CA ALA A 13 14.67 10.22 1.05
C ALA A 13 14.53 8.70 0.84
N SER A 14 15.22 7.88 1.64
CA SER A 14 15.10 6.42 1.61
C SER A 14 13.69 5.91 2.00
N THR A 15 13.05 6.58 2.95
CA THR A 15 11.67 6.29 3.34
C THR A 15 10.70 6.74 2.26
N VAL A 16 10.91 7.91 1.65
CA VAL A 16 10.09 8.39 0.51
C VAL A 16 10.17 7.40 -0.65
N TYR A 17 11.38 6.96 -1.00
CA TYR A 17 11.60 5.96 -2.04
C TYR A 17 10.87 4.64 -1.74
N LEU A 18 10.96 4.15 -0.50
CA LEU A 18 10.26 2.92 -0.09
C LEU A 18 8.73 3.08 -0.19
N TYR A 19 8.19 4.22 0.22
CA TYR A 19 6.75 4.51 0.14
C TYR A 19 6.30 4.53 -1.32
N GLN A 20 7.01 5.23 -2.19
CA GLN A 20 6.72 5.30 -3.62
C GLN A 20 6.78 3.92 -4.27
N THR A 21 7.82 3.15 -3.96
CA THR A 21 8.02 1.80 -4.49
C THR A 21 6.89 0.88 -4.06
N ASN A 22 6.55 0.85 -2.77
CA ASN A 22 5.47 -0.01 -2.26
C ASN A 22 4.11 0.37 -2.84
N ILE A 23 3.84 1.66 -2.97
CA ILE A 23 2.60 2.14 -3.58
C ILE A 23 2.53 1.73 -5.04
N LYS A 24 3.58 1.97 -5.82
CA LYS A 24 3.60 1.71 -7.26
C LYS A 24 3.52 0.22 -7.59
N LEU A 25 4.28 -0.60 -6.87
CA LEU A 25 4.41 -2.03 -7.20
C LEU A 25 3.31 -2.89 -6.60
N TYR A 26 2.76 -2.53 -5.44
CA TYR A 26 1.87 -3.41 -4.70
C TYR A 26 0.51 -2.76 -4.40
N ILE A 27 0.47 -1.56 -3.83
CA ILE A 27 -0.83 -1.00 -3.39
C ILE A 27 -1.69 -0.56 -4.58
N ALA A 28 -1.17 0.27 -5.48
CA ALA A 28 -1.95 0.81 -6.58
C ALA A 28 -2.45 -0.26 -7.58
N PRO A 29 -1.67 -1.29 -7.95
CA PRO A 29 -2.16 -2.35 -8.83
C PRO A 29 -3.30 -3.19 -8.24
N HIS A 30 -3.36 -3.35 -6.91
CA HIS A 30 -4.37 -4.19 -6.26
C HIS A 30 -5.58 -3.39 -5.77
N LEU A 31 -5.36 -2.16 -5.29
CA LEU A 31 -6.37 -1.37 -4.58
C LEU A 31 -6.63 0.01 -5.20
N GLY A 32 -5.78 0.47 -6.13
CA GLY A 32 -5.82 1.85 -6.63
C GLY A 32 -7.02 2.20 -7.50
N SER A 33 -7.72 1.19 -8.05
CA SER A 33 -8.96 1.37 -8.82
C SER A 33 -10.21 1.38 -7.94
N LEU A 34 -10.10 0.96 -6.68
CA LEU A 34 -11.22 0.93 -5.75
C LEU A 34 -11.44 2.31 -5.16
N LYS A 35 -12.70 2.73 -5.09
CA LYS A 35 -13.07 3.88 -4.27
C LYS A 35 -12.82 3.54 -2.80
N LEU A 36 -12.43 4.54 -2.01
CA LEU A 36 -12.15 4.36 -0.58
C LEU A 36 -13.38 3.83 0.18
N GLU A 37 -14.57 4.30 -0.16
CA GLU A 37 -15.86 3.85 0.40
C GLU A 37 -16.17 2.35 0.14
N ALA A 38 -15.59 1.77 -0.91
CA ALA A 38 -15.75 0.37 -1.25
C ALA A 38 -14.69 -0.53 -0.59
N LEU A 39 -13.71 0.05 0.11
CA LEU A 39 -12.64 -0.70 0.76
C LEU A 39 -13.18 -1.42 2.01
N THR A 40 -13.17 -2.75 1.98
CA THR A 40 -13.61 -3.57 3.12
C THR A 40 -12.44 -4.33 3.75
N PRO A 41 -12.54 -4.75 5.02
CA PRO A 41 -11.52 -5.60 5.65
C PRO A 41 -11.24 -6.88 4.87
N LEU A 42 -12.26 -7.48 4.24
CA LEU A 42 -12.10 -8.67 3.42
C LEU A 42 -11.26 -8.40 2.16
N ILE A 43 -11.45 -7.27 1.49
CA ILE A 43 -10.63 -6.85 0.34
C ILE A 43 -9.18 -6.64 0.77
N VAL A 44 -8.96 -5.98 1.91
CA VAL A 44 -7.62 -5.77 2.47
C VAL A 44 -6.94 -7.10 2.82
N GLN A 45 -7.69 -8.05 3.39
CA GLN A 45 -7.16 -9.38 3.69
C GLN A 45 -6.80 -10.15 2.41
N ARG A 46 -7.66 -10.11 1.39
CA ARG A 46 -7.37 -10.72 0.08
C ARG A 46 -6.11 -10.15 -0.53
N PHE A 47 -5.95 -8.83 -0.52
CA PHE A 47 -4.72 -8.16 -0.97
C PHE A 47 -3.47 -8.73 -0.28
N TYR A 48 -3.47 -8.93 1.04
CA TYR A 48 -2.31 -9.54 1.70
C TYR A 48 -2.11 -11.00 1.35
N ASN A 49 -3.19 -11.77 1.17
CA ASN A 49 -3.12 -13.15 0.74
C ASN A 49 -2.50 -13.26 -0.66
N ASP A 50 -2.85 -12.37 -1.59
CA ASP A 50 -2.29 -12.37 -2.95
C ASP A 50 -0.77 -12.08 -2.94
N LEU A 51 -0.29 -11.26 -1.99
CA LEU A 51 1.14 -11.01 -1.82
C LEU A 51 1.89 -12.18 -1.16
N LEU A 52 1.23 -12.94 -0.29
CA LEU A 52 1.77 -14.14 0.37
C LEU A 52 1.72 -15.38 -0.54
N HIS A 53 0.69 -15.46 -1.37
CA HIS A 53 0.34 -16.63 -2.17
C HIS A 53 -0.11 -16.17 -3.56
N PRO A 54 0.81 -15.67 -4.39
CA PRO A 54 0.46 -15.19 -5.71
C PRO A 54 -0.06 -16.33 -6.58
N GLU A 55 -1.17 -16.11 -7.27
CA GLU A 55 -1.82 -17.12 -8.12
C GLU A 55 -1.08 -17.36 -9.44
N LYS A 56 -0.23 -16.41 -9.88
CA LYS A 56 0.53 -16.51 -11.12
C LYS A 56 1.75 -17.39 -10.94
N GLU A 57 1.91 -18.37 -11.82
CA GLU A 57 2.98 -19.38 -11.79
C GLU A 57 4.40 -18.77 -11.77
N ASP A 58 4.61 -17.64 -12.45
CA ASP A 58 5.89 -16.93 -12.48
C ASP A 58 6.13 -15.95 -11.31
N SER A 59 5.15 -15.78 -10.42
CA SER A 59 5.22 -14.83 -9.31
C SER A 59 5.67 -15.49 -8.03
N ARG A 60 6.68 -14.92 -7.37
CA ARG A 60 7.17 -15.42 -6.08
C ARG A 60 6.46 -14.74 -4.92
N PRO A 61 6.13 -15.46 -3.84
CA PRO A 61 5.70 -14.88 -2.58
C PRO A 61 6.64 -13.77 -2.10
N LEU A 62 6.06 -12.68 -1.59
CA LEU A 62 6.87 -11.65 -0.96
C LEU A 62 7.35 -12.08 0.43
N PRO A 63 8.60 -11.74 0.81
CA PRO A 63 9.06 -11.98 2.17
C PRO A 63 8.17 -11.28 3.20
N PRO A 64 7.92 -11.88 4.38
CA PRO A 64 7.06 -11.30 5.41
C PRO A 64 7.46 -9.87 5.83
N LYS A 65 8.77 -9.57 5.82
CA LYS A 65 9.29 -8.23 6.10
C LYS A 65 8.82 -7.20 5.07
N THR A 66 8.78 -7.58 3.79
CA THR A 66 8.31 -6.71 2.70
C THR A 66 6.83 -6.42 2.86
N ILE A 67 6.03 -7.44 3.17
CA ILE A 67 4.58 -7.30 3.40
C ILE A 67 4.31 -6.41 4.61
N LYS A 68 5.05 -6.57 5.70
CA LYS A 68 4.97 -5.68 6.88
C LYS A 68 5.27 -4.21 6.52
N ASN A 69 6.25 -3.97 5.65
CA ASN A 69 6.56 -2.62 5.19
C ASN A 69 5.45 -2.05 4.30
N ILE A 70 4.86 -2.86 3.42
CA ILE A 70 3.70 -2.48 2.59
C ILE A 70 2.50 -2.13 3.48
N HIS A 71 2.21 -2.98 4.47
CA HIS A 71 1.18 -2.72 5.47
C HIS A 71 1.39 -1.38 6.18
N GLY A 72 2.61 -1.09 6.63
CA GLY A 72 2.93 0.19 7.28
C GLY A 72 2.65 1.40 6.38
N VAL A 73 3.01 1.33 5.10
CA VAL A 73 2.71 2.39 4.13
C VAL A 73 1.21 2.52 3.91
N PHE A 74 0.51 1.41 3.70
CA PHE A 74 -0.93 1.41 3.46
C PHE A 74 -1.71 1.95 4.67
N TYR A 75 -1.36 1.51 5.88
CA TYR A 75 -1.92 2.02 7.12
C TYR A 75 -1.73 3.54 7.25
N LYS A 76 -0.55 4.07 6.90
CA LYS A 76 -0.29 5.52 6.93
C LYS A 76 -1.14 6.30 5.94
N VAL A 77 -1.36 5.75 4.74
CA VAL A 77 -2.26 6.37 3.74
C VAL A 77 -3.70 6.41 4.26
N LEU A 78 -4.21 5.30 4.81
CA LEU A 78 -5.56 5.25 5.38
C LEU A 78 -5.71 6.16 6.60
N GLN A 79 -4.72 6.18 7.49
CA GLN A 79 -4.70 7.09 8.64
C GLN A 79 -4.82 8.54 8.19
N GLN A 80 -4.11 8.93 7.13
CA GLN A 80 -4.21 10.28 6.58
C GLN A 80 -5.58 10.55 5.95
N ALA A 81 -6.18 9.57 5.27
CA ALA A 81 -7.53 9.72 4.71
C ALA A 81 -8.56 10.00 5.81
N VAL A 82 -8.51 9.24 6.91
CA VAL A 82 -9.36 9.46 8.09
C VAL A 82 -9.14 10.86 8.69
N GLN A 83 -7.89 11.31 8.79
CA GLN A 83 -7.59 12.67 9.29
C GLN A 83 -8.13 13.78 8.39
N LEU A 84 -8.24 13.52 7.09
CA LEU A 84 -8.81 14.47 6.11
C LEU A 84 -10.33 14.37 5.99
N GLY A 85 -10.97 13.42 6.67
CA GLY A 85 -12.41 13.18 6.56
C GLY A 85 -12.84 12.63 5.20
N ILE A 86 -11.94 11.90 4.53
CA ILE A 86 -12.20 11.19 3.27
C ILE A 86 -12.64 9.75 3.57
#